data_AF-A0A0D9NVY2-F1
#
_entry.id   AF-A0A0D9NVY2-F1
#
_cell.length_a   1.000
_cell.length_b   1.000
_cell.length_c   1.000
_cell.angle_alpha   90.00
_cell.angle_beta   90.00
_cell.angle_gamma   90.00
#
_symmetry.space_group_name_H-M   'P 1'
#
loop_
_entity.id
_entity.type
_entity.pdbx_description
1 polymer ?
#
loop_
_entity_poly.entity_id
_entity_poly.type
_entity_poly.pdbx_seq_one_letter_code
_entity_poly.pdbx_strand_id
1 'polypeptide(L)'
;MGEFRLAVTQPIFEHNFLGLMLTIVIQGKRVFIKDMAYYLFPAPGEKAQIAASLGGGEEPNNPTVIPFDMLKQFHFTFLIRHPRRSVPSYWRCCIPPLREVSGFDYFLPSEMGYEELVKFLDWAIERGLVDKDRLTVVDADDLLDNPEAMIRKYCERTGLVFDPSMLKWNDADQEHAKKLFAKWNGFHDDALSNRELKGRTHAQKTLTVEAENQDWEAKYGKEAQKIIRETVDANIPFYEYLKQYCIKV
;
A
#
# COMPACT_ATOMS: atom_id res chain seq x y z
N MET A 1 -2.00 -61.57 4.33
CA MET A 1 -2.01 -60.60 5.45
C MET A 1 -0.59 -60.12 5.60
N GLY A 2 -0.17 -58.91 5.32
CA GLY A 2 -0.83 -57.65 5.00
C GLY A 2 0.13 -56.59 5.53
N GLU A 3 0.92 -55.94 4.67
CA GLU A 3 1.69 -54.75 5.04
C GLU A 3 1.79 -53.82 3.82
N PHE A 4 0.96 -52.77 3.88
CA PHE A 4 1.18 -51.53 3.16
C PHE A 4 2.39 -50.81 3.76
N ARG A 5 3.38 -50.44 2.94
CA ARG A 5 4.16 -49.22 3.18
C ARG A 5 4.29 -48.44 1.89
N LEU A 6 3.73 -47.24 1.96
CA LEU A 6 3.64 -46.24 0.92
C LEU A 6 5.02 -45.87 0.37
N ALA A 7 5.01 -45.61 -0.93
CA ALA A 7 6.09 -45.02 -1.68
C ALA A 7 6.61 -43.74 -1.00
N VAL A 8 7.93 -43.66 -0.90
CA VAL A 8 8.65 -42.44 -0.60
C VAL A 8 8.42 -41.48 -1.76
N THR A 9 7.50 -40.53 -1.61
CA THR A 9 7.48 -39.32 -2.42
C THR A 9 8.00 -38.18 -1.54
N GLN A 10 9.28 -37.85 -1.74
CA GLN A 10 9.81 -36.57 -1.28
C GLN A 10 8.97 -35.45 -1.91
N PRO A 11 8.50 -34.44 -1.16
CA PRO A 11 7.92 -33.28 -1.79
C PRO A 11 9.06 -32.41 -2.31
N ILE A 12 9.18 -32.34 -3.63
CA ILE A 12 9.98 -31.32 -4.32
C ILE A 12 9.22 -30.00 -4.16
N PHE A 13 9.48 -29.28 -3.07
CA PHE A 13 9.09 -27.88 -2.95
C PHE A 13 10.31 -27.05 -3.30
N GLU A 14 10.39 -26.59 -4.55
CA GLU A 14 11.21 -25.43 -4.84
C GLU A 14 10.65 -24.23 -4.08
N HIS A 15 11.51 -23.52 -3.34
CA HIS A 15 11.22 -22.25 -2.68
C HIS A 15 11.05 -21.12 -3.72
N ASN A 16 10.14 -21.27 -4.69
CA ASN A 16 9.80 -20.24 -5.65
C ASN A 16 8.40 -19.68 -5.35
N PHE A 17 8.16 -18.44 -5.78
CA PHE A 17 6.91 -17.70 -5.50
C PHE A 17 5.65 -18.49 -5.93
N LEU A 18 5.73 -19.20 -7.06
CA LEU A 18 4.64 -20.03 -7.60
C LEU A 18 4.29 -21.20 -6.68
N GLY A 19 5.29 -21.92 -6.13
CA GLY A 19 5.08 -23.02 -5.19
C GLY A 19 4.44 -22.56 -3.88
N LEU A 20 4.82 -21.38 -3.39
CA LEU A 20 4.19 -20.76 -2.21
C LEU A 20 2.73 -20.38 -2.50
N MET A 21 2.46 -19.70 -3.63
CA MET A 21 1.10 -19.31 -4.00
C MET A 21 0.18 -20.53 -4.15
N LEU A 22 0.65 -21.59 -4.80
CA LEU A 22 -0.13 -22.83 -4.97
C LEU A 22 -0.50 -23.45 -3.61
N THR A 23 0.44 -23.50 -2.68
CA THR A 23 0.19 -24.02 -1.33
C THR A 23 -0.86 -23.21 -0.58
N ILE A 24 -0.78 -21.88 -0.68
CA ILE A 24 -1.71 -20.96 -0.02
C ILE A 24 -3.13 -21.10 -0.59
N VAL A 25 -3.24 -21.20 -1.92
CA VAL A 25 -4.51 -21.42 -2.60
C VAL A 25 -5.12 -22.78 -2.22
N ILE A 26 -4.31 -23.85 -2.16
CA ILE A 26 -4.76 -25.19 -1.70
C ILE A 26 -5.31 -25.13 -0.26
N GLN A 27 -4.72 -24.28 0.60
CA GLN A 27 -5.21 -24.07 1.96
C GLN A 27 -6.47 -23.19 2.04
N GLY A 28 -7.03 -22.74 0.90
CA GLY A 28 -8.18 -21.84 0.85
C GLY A 28 -7.90 -20.44 1.42
N LYS A 29 -6.62 -20.07 1.55
CA LYS A 29 -6.19 -18.78 2.10
C LYS A 29 -5.95 -17.76 0.98
N ARG A 30 -6.17 -16.49 1.28
CA ARG A 30 -5.80 -15.37 0.38
C ARG A 30 -4.52 -14.72 0.87
N VAL A 31 -3.65 -14.34 -0.07
CA VAL A 31 -2.46 -13.54 0.22
C VAL A 31 -2.83 -12.07 0.08
N PHE A 32 -2.51 -11.30 1.11
CA PHE A 32 -2.58 -9.85 1.07
C PHE A 32 -1.17 -9.30 0.86
N ILE A 33 -0.98 -8.49 -0.19
CA ILE A 33 0.28 -7.82 -0.49
C ILE A 33 0.00 -6.32 -0.46
N LYS A 34 0.79 -5.59 0.32
CA LYS A 34 0.80 -4.13 0.35
C LYS A 34 2.14 -3.67 -0.21
N ASP A 35 2.10 -2.85 -1.23
CA ASP A 35 3.29 -2.24 -1.81
C ASP A 35 3.00 -0.82 -2.33
N MET A 36 4.06 -0.08 -2.67
CA MET A 36 3.96 1.22 -3.33
C MET A 36 3.94 1.02 -4.85
N ALA A 37 3.02 1.70 -5.54
CA ALA A 37 2.92 1.61 -7.00
C ALA A 37 4.23 1.98 -7.69
N TYR A 38 5.04 2.88 -7.10
CA TYR A 38 6.37 3.25 -7.58
C TYR A 38 7.24 2.03 -7.95
N TYR A 39 7.26 0.98 -7.13
CA TYR A 39 8.08 -0.21 -7.37
C TYR A 39 7.51 -1.19 -8.41
N LEU A 40 6.32 -0.90 -8.95
CA LEU A 40 5.78 -1.63 -10.09
C LEU A 40 6.32 -1.09 -11.42
N PHE A 41 6.99 0.06 -11.45
CA PHE A 41 7.45 0.73 -12.66
C PHE A 41 8.98 0.72 -12.76
N PRO A 42 9.55 0.89 -13.96
CA PRO A 42 10.98 1.13 -14.12
C PRO A 42 11.40 2.44 -13.44
N ALA A 43 12.70 2.61 -13.19
CA ALA A 43 13.21 3.85 -12.62
C ALA A 43 12.90 5.05 -13.55
N PRO A 44 12.78 6.29 -13.01
CA PRO A 44 12.45 7.45 -13.81
C PRO A 44 13.38 7.63 -15.01
N GLY A 45 12.80 7.68 -16.22
CA GLY A 45 13.53 7.83 -17.48
C GLY A 45 13.97 6.52 -18.14
N GLU A 46 13.79 5.38 -17.48
CA GLU A 46 14.06 4.06 -18.04
C GLU A 46 12.86 3.51 -18.81
N LYS A 47 13.14 2.60 -19.74
CA LYS A 47 12.11 1.85 -20.46
C LYS A 47 11.61 0.70 -19.60
N ALA A 48 10.31 0.43 -19.66
CA ALA A 48 9.74 -0.72 -18.96
C ALA A 48 10.34 -2.03 -19.50
N GLN A 49 10.85 -2.84 -18.58
CA GLN A 49 11.32 -4.20 -18.82
C GLN A 49 10.85 -5.07 -17.66
N ILE A 50 10.51 -6.32 -17.95
CA ILE A 50 10.16 -7.29 -16.92
C ILE A 50 11.38 -7.50 -16.02
N ALA A 51 11.16 -7.51 -14.71
CA ALA A 51 12.22 -7.75 -13.75
C ALA A 51 12.91 -9.10 -14.04
N ALA A 52 14.24 -9.15 -13.95
CA ALA A 52 15.00 -10.38 -14.23
C ALA A 52 14.54 -11.57 -13.36
N SER A 53 14.13 -11.31 -12.11
CA SER A 53 13.56 -12.30 -11.20
C SER A 53 12.20 -12.87 -11.65
N LEU A 54 11.55 -12.22 -12.60
CA LEU A 54 10.25 -12.59 -13.17
C LEU A 54 10.38 -13.07 -14.63
N GLY A 55 11.60 -13.40 -15.08
CA GLY A 55 11.88 -13.94 -16.42
C GLY A 55 12.58 -12.96 -17.37
N GLY A 56 12.59 -11.66 -17.05
CA GLY A 56 13.25 -10.64 -17.88
C GLY A 56 12.56 -10.39 -19.23
N GLY A 57 13.11 -9.42 -19.98
CA GLY A 57 12.69 -9.13 -21.34
C GLY A 57 11.68 -7.99 -21.47
N GLU A 58 11.26 -7.72 -22.71
CA GLU A 58 10.29 -6.67 -23.03
C GLU A 58 8.89 -7.28 -23.19
N GLU A 59 7.89 -6.64 -22.58
CA GLU A 59 6.48 -6.97 -22.79
C GLU A 59 5.77 -5.73 -23.38
N PRO A 60 5.46 -5.73 -24.69
CA PRO A 60 4.86 -4.57 -25.35
C PRO A 60 3.55 -4.14 -24.68
N ASN A 61 3.39 -2.82 -24.50
CA ASN A 61 2.21 -2.21 -23.85
C ASN A 61 2.00 -2.64 -22.38
N ASN A 62 3.04 -3.10 -21.69
CA ASN A 62 3.06 -3.19 -20.24
C ASN A 62 4.01 -2.12 -19.68
N PRO A 63 3.50 -1.13 -18.92
CA PRO A 63 4.35 -0.10 -18.32
C PRO A 63 5.04 -0.56 -17.02
N THR A 64 4.73 -1.77 -16.55
CA THR A 64 5.22 -2.32 -15.28
C THR A 64 6.40 -3.26 -15.46
N VAL A 65 7.09 -3.55 -14.36
CA VAL A 65 8.17 -4.55 -14.28
C VAL A 65 7.66 -5.97 -14.02
N ILE A 66 6.33 -6.17 -13.96
CA ILE A 66 5.69 -7.44 -13.64
C ILE A 66 4.94 -7.97 -14.87
N PRO A 67 5.11 -9.25 -15.27
CA PRO A 67 4.39 -9.80 -16.41
C PRO A 67 2.87 -9.65 -16.28
N PHE A 68 2.18 -9.31 -17.37
CA PHE A 68 0.73 -9.16 -17.38
C PHE A 68 -0.01 -10.43 -16.91
N ASP A 69 0.49 -11.59 -17.30
CA ASP A 69 -0.07 -12.89 -16.88
C ASP A 69 0.04 -13.14 -15.38
N MET A 70 1.04 -12.55 -14.72
CA MET A 70 1.16 -12.58 -13.27
C MET A 70 0.19 -11.59 -12.62
N LEU A 71 0.07 -10.38 -13.16
CA LEU A 71 -0.84 -9.35 -12.64
C LEU A 71 -2.31 -9.80 -12.65
N LYS A 72 -2.74 -10.58 -13.65
CA LYS A 72 -4.08 -11.18 -13.73
C LYS A 72 -4.47 -12.08 -12.55
N GLN A 73 -3.50 -12.56 -11.78
CA GLN A 73 -3.75 -13.46 -10.65
C GLN A 73 -4.14 -12.70 -9.37
N PHE A 74 -4.01 -11.36 -9.38
CA PHE A 74 -4.30 -10.52 -8.22
C PHE A 74 -5.67 -9.86 -8.32
N HIS A 75 -6.22 -9.57 -7.14
CA HIS A 75 -7.32 -8.64 -6.98
C HIS A 75 -6.74 -7.31 -6.47
N PHE A 76 -6.86 -6.25 -7.27
CA PHE A 76 -6.26 -4.96 -6.94
C PHE A 76 -7.20 -4.08 -6.13
N THR A 77 -6.66 -3.50 -5.06
CA THR A 77 -7.29 -2.43 -4.28
C THR A 77 -6.29 -1.31 -4.10
N PHE A 78 -6.77 -0.07 -4.09
CA PHE A 78 -5.94 1.13 -4.07
C PHE A 78 -6.20 1.89 -2.77
N LEU A 79 -5.14 2.31 -2.09
CA LEU A 79 -5.22 3.16 -0.90
C LEU A 79 -4.53 4.47 -1.21
N ILE A 80 -5.26 5.58 -1.08
CA ILE A 80 -4.73 6.92 -1.28
C ILE A 80 -4.86 7.74 0.00
N ARG A 81 -4.03 8.78 0.11
CA ARG A 81 -4.07 9.75 1.20
C ARG A 81 -3.72 11.11 0.63
N HIS A 82 -4.30 12.19 1.13
CA HIS A 82 -4.01 13.53 0.61
C HIS A 82 -2.50 13.88 0.70
N PRO A 83 -1.86 14.38 -0.38
CA PRO A 83 -0.43 14.72 -0.42
C PRO A 83 0.05 15.67 0.70
N ARG A 84 -0.74 16.70 1.02
CA ARG A 84 -0.55 17.62 2.18
C ARG A 84 -0.31 16.91 3.53
N ARG A 85 -0.67 15.64 3.67
CA ARG A 85 -0.35 14.81 4.84
C ARG A 85 0.73 13.78 4.54
N SER A 86 0.64 13.11 3.39
CA SER A 86 1.57 12.02 3.05
C SER A 86 3.00 12.52 2.91
N VAL A 87 3.21 13.65 2.23
CA VAL A 87 4.54 14.21 1.96
C VAL A 87 5.27 14.62 3.25
N PRO A 88 4.73 15.50 4.12
CA PRO A 88 5.42 15.86 5.36
C PRO A 88 5.54 14.66 6.32
N SER A 89 4.63 13.68 6.25
CA SER A 89 4.75 12.44 7.00
C SER A 89 5.93 11.59 6.52
N TYR A 90 6.13 11.48 5.20
CA TYR A 90 7.27 10.76 4.63
C TYR A 90 8.58 11.50 4.94
N TRP A 91 8.60 12.83 4.76
CA TRP A 91 9.76 13.66 5.13
C TRP A 91 10.20 13.43 6.59
N ARG A 92 9.25 13.37 7.52
CA ARG A 92 9.54 13.11 8.94
C ARG A 92 10.22 11.76 9.16
N CYS A 93 9.95 10.75 8.34
CA CYS A 93 10.63 9.45 8.40
C CYS A 93 12.10 9.52 7.95
N CYS A 94 12.48 10.54 7.17
CA CYS A 94 13.80 10.73 6.61
C CYS A 94 14.74 11.60 7.47
N ILE A 95 14.29 12.07 8.64
CA ILE A 95 15.04 12.95 9.54
C ILE A 95 15.10 12.39 10.98
N PRO A 96 16.07 12.78 11.83
CA PRO A 96 16.09 12.38 13.23
C PRO A 96 14.82 12.82 13.99
N PRO A 97 14.38 12.04 14.99
CA PRO A 97 14.94 10.77 15.42
C PRO A 97 14.46 9.58 14.58
N LEU A 98 13.43 9.74 13.75
CA LEU A 98 12.81 8.62 13.03
C LEU A 98 13.77 7.96 12.03
N ARG A 99 14.65 8.71 11.37
CA ARG A 99 15.65 8.13 10.44
C ARG A 99 16.49 7.04 11.08
N GLU A 100 16.81 7.18 12.38
CA GLU A 100 17.67 6.26 13.12
C GLU A 100 16.97 4.92 13.39
N VAL A 101 15.64 4.94 13.34
CA VAL A 101 14.79 3.78 13.54
C VAL A 101 14.34 3.18 12.20
N SER A 102 14.03 4.05 11.23
CA SER A 102 13.46 3.69 9.94
C SER A 102 14.52 3.21 8.93
N GLY A 103 15.75 3.73 9.01
CA GLY A 103 16.80 3.51 8.01
C GLY A 103 16.57 4.25 6.68
N PHE A 104 15.59 5.17 6.62
CA PHE A 104 15.35 6.00 5.44
C PHE A 104 16.23 7.24 5.51
N ASP A 105 17.38 7.19 4.84
CA ASP A 105 18.40 8.23 4.98
C ASP A 105 18.15 9.47 4.11
N TYR A 106 17.20 9.39 3.16
CA TYR A 106 16.89 10.46 2.24
C TYR A 106 15.41 10.48 1.87
N PHE A 107 14.95 11.66 1.46
CA PHE A 107 13.61 11.85 0.92
C PHE A 107 13.69 11.84 -0.60
N LEU A 108 12.95 10.92 -1.24
CA LEU A 108 12.87 10.83 -2.68
C LEU A 108 11.45 11.21 -3.16
N PRO A 109 11.24 12.42 -3.74
CA PRO A 109 9.92 12.87 -4.16
C PRO A 109 9.20 11.92 -5.13
N SER A 110 9.93 11.19 -5.98
CA SER A 110 9.33 10.23 -6.92
C SER A 110 8.70 9.02 -6.22
N GLU A 111 9.13 8.66 -5.01
CA GLU A 111 8.54 7.55 -4.26
C GLU A 111 7.16 7.86 -3.68
N MET A 112 6.66 9.09 -3.84
CA MET A 112 5.28 9.40 -3.47
C MET A 112 4.26 8.53 -4.22
N GLY A 113 4.59 8.07 -5.43
CA GLY A 113 3.87 7.00 -6.12
C GLY A 113 2.50 7.35 -6.69
N TYR A 114 2.05 8.62 -6.63
CA TYR A 114 0.71 9.00 -7.11
C TYR A 114 0.61 8.96 -8.63
N GLU A 115 1.64 9.41 -9.33
CA GLU A 115 1.68 9.34 -10.80
C GLU A 115 1.64 7.89 -11.26
N GLU A 116 2.41 7.01 -10.60
CA GLU A 116 2.44 5.58 -10.85
C GLU A 116 1.11 4.90 -10.52
N LEU A 117 0.43 5.31 -9.43
CA LEU A 117 -0.92 4.85 -9.13
C LEU A 117 -1.91 5.22 -10.24
N VAL A 118 -1.86 6.43 -10.78
CA VAL A 118 -2.72 6.86 -11.90
C VAL A 118 -2.42 6.04 -13.14
N LYS A 119 -1.14 5.96 -13.54
CA LYS A 119 -0.69 5.16 -14.69
C LYS A 119 -1.14 3.71 -14.56
N PHE A 120 -0.96 3.10 -13.40
CA PHE A 120 -1.33 1.71 -13.16
C PHE A 120 -2.84 1.53 -13.18
N LEU A 121 -3.62 2.40 -12.53
CA LEU A 121 -5.08 2.31 -12.51
C LEU A 121 -5.65 2.41 -13.93
N ASP A 122 -5.26 3.43 -14.69
CA ASP A 122 -5.77 3.65 -16.05
C ASP A 122 -5.42 2.50 -16.97
N TRP A 123 -4.17 2.05 -16.93
CA TRP A 123 -3.73 0.88 -17.69
C TRP A 123 -4.42 -0.41 -17.24
N ALA A 124 -4.62 -0.62 -15.94
CA ALA A 124 -5.32 -1.79 -15.42
C ALA A 124 -6.80 -1.80 -15.86
N ILE A 125 -7.45 -0.64 -15.95
CA ILE A 125 -8.80 -0.50 -16.51
C ILE A 125 -8.78 -0.83 -18.01
N GLU A 126 -7.88 -0.21 -18.77
CA GLU A 126 -7.75 -0.39 -20.23
C GLU A 126 -7.53 -1.87 -20.60
N ARG A 127 -6.70 -2.56 -19.81
CA ARG A 127 -6.35 -3.97 -20.03
C ARG A 127 -7.36 -4.96 -19.43
N GLY A 128 -8.40 -4.48 -18.76
CA GLY A 128 -9.40 -5.33 -18.10
C GLY A 128 -8.87 -6.11 -16.89
N LEU A 129 -7.78 -5.66 -16.27
CA LEU A 129 -7.31 -6.20 -14.98
C LEU A 129 -8.24 -5.80 -13.83
N VAL A 130 -8.85 -4.63 -13.94
CA VAL A 130 -9.84 -4.14 -12.99
C VAL A 130 -11.09 -3.65 -13.72
N ASP A 131 -12.24 -3.81 -13.08
CA ASP A 131 -13.51 -3.29 -13.57
C ASP A 131 -13.69 -1.85 -13.07
N LYS A 132 -13.80 -0.90 -14.00
CA LYS A 132 -13.95 0.54 -13.71
C LYS A 132 -15.16 0.84 -12.83
N ASP A 133 -16.26 0.10 -13.00
CA ASP A 133 -17.50 0.31 -12.24
C ASP A 133 -17.44 -0.35 -10.84
N ARG A 134 -16.42 -1.19 -10.62
CA ARG A 134 -16.21 -1.94 -9.38
C ARG A 134 -14.85 -1.69 -8.72
N LEU A 135 -14.20 -0.57 -9.03
CA LEU A 135 -12.95 -0.18 -8.40
C LEU A 135 -13.08 -0.12 -6.87
N THR A 136 -12.00 -0.55 -6.21
CA THR A 136 -11.83 -0.46 -4.75
C THR A 136 -10.71 0.53 -4.48
N VAL A 137 -11.02 1.83 -4.57
CA VAL A 137 -10.13 2.92 -4.14
C VAL A 137 -10.61 3.42 -2.79
N VAL A 138 -9.73 3.42 -1.80
CA VAL A 138 -10.02 3.86 -0.42
C VAL A 138 -9.22 5.13 -0.15
N ASP A 139 -9.90 6.20 0.27
CA ASP A 139 -9.21 7.35 0.85
C ASP A 139 -8.96 7.10 2.34
N ALA A 140 -7.74 7.36 2.78
CA ALA A 140 -7.35 7.19 4.17
C ALA A 140 -8.13 8.10 5.13
N ASP A 141 -8.57 9.30 4.71
CA ASP A 141 -9.47 10.11 5.54
C ASP A 141 -10.85 9.50 5.67
N ASP A 142 -11.46 9.12 4.54
CA ASP A 142 -12.80 8.55 4.53
C ASP A 142 -12.84 7.28 5.41
N LEU A 143 -11.77 6.47 5.35
CA LEU A 143 -11.54 5.33 6.24
C LEU A 143 -11.44 5.74 7.71
N LEU A 144 -10.64 6.76 8.04
CA LEU A 144 -10.44 7.18 9.43
C LEU A 144 -11.65 7.91 10.02
N ASP A 145 -12.52 8.50 9.19
CA ASP A 145 -13.78 9.09 9.65
C ASP A 145 -14.84 8.01 9.89
N ASN A 146 -14.95 7.02 9.00
CA ASN A 146 -15.98 5.99 9.05
C ASN A 146 -15.41 4.56 8.94
N PRO A 147 -14.57 4.10 9.89
CA PRO A 147 -13.78 2.89 9.72
C PRO A 147 -14.62 1.62 9.57
N GLU A 148 -15.65 1.44 10.39
CA GLU A 148 -16.48 0.23 10.27
C GLU A 148 -17.23 0.18 8.93
N ALA A 149 -17.85 1.29 8.54
CA ALA A 149 -18.58 1.36 7.27
C ALA A 149 -17.65 1.12 6.08
N MET A 150 -16.47 1.76 6.09
CA MET A 150 -15.45 1.59 5.06
C MET A 150 -14.91 0.16 4.99
N ILE A 151 -14.58 -0.46 6.12
CA ILE A 151 -14.06 -1.85 6.14
C ILE A 151 -15.14 -2.85 5.72
N ARG A 152 -16.40 -2.65 6.11
CA ARG A 152 -17.53 -3.45 5.59
C ARG A 152 -17.66 -3.33 4.08
N LYS A 153 -17.57 -2.11 3.54
CA LYS A 153 -17.64 -1.87 2.09
C LYS A 153 -16.45 -2.47 1.35
N TYR A 154 -15.25 -2.36 1.92
CA TYR A 154 -14.04 -3.00 1.40
C TYR A 154 -14.22 -4.52 1.34
N CYS A 155 -14.74 -5.13 2.41
CA CYS A 155 -15.03 -6.56 2.46
C CYS A 155 -16.04 -6.99 1.38
N GLU A 156 -17.14 -6.25 1.23
CA GLU A 156 -18.13 -6.48 0.16
C GLU A 156 -17.49 -6.43 -1.24
N ARG A 157 -16.67 -5.40 -1.53
CA ARG A 157 -16.03 -5.21 -2.83
C ARG A 157 -15.01 -6.30 -3.16
N THR A 158 -14.28 -6.75 -2.16
CA THR A 158 -13.18 -7.72 -2.31
C THR A 158 -13.61 -9.16 -2.12
N GLY A 159 -14.85 -9.42 -1.67
CA GLY A 159 -15.35 -10.76 -1.34
C GLY A 159 -14.78 -11.32 -0.04
N LEU A 160 -14.30 -10.47 0.87
CA LEU A 160 -13.92 -10.87 2.22
C LEU A 160 -15.15 -10.89 3.13
N VAL A 161 -15.15 -11.78 4.11
CA VAL A 161 -16.17 -11.78 5.17
C VAL A 161 -15.74 -10.76 6.21
N PHE A 162 -16.58 -9.76 6.45
CA PHE A 162 -16.35 -8.80 7.53
C PHE A 162 -16.37 -9.51 8.89
N ASP A 163 -15.38 -9.21 9.72
CA ASP A 163 -15.30 -9.66 11.10
C ASP A 163 -15.03 -8.46 12.04
N PRO A 164 -15.76 -8.28 13.15
CA PRO A 164 -15.51 -7.19 14.09
C PRO A 164 -14.07 -7.12 14.65
N SER A 165 -13.33 -8.24 14.68
CA SER A 165 -11.92 -8.29 15.07
C SER A 165 -10.99 -7.55 14.09
N MET A 166 -11.46 -7.23 12.87
CA MET A 166 -10.74 -6.34 11.96
C MET A 166 -10.61 -4.91 12.51
N LEU A 167 -11.46 -4.52 13.47
CA LEU A 167 -11.51 -3.18 14.04
C LEU A 167 -11.11 -3.15 15.52
N LYS A 168 -11.10 -4.29 16.22
CA LYS A 168 -10.84 -4.39 17.67
C LYS A 168 -9.90 -5.55 17.96
N TRP A 169 -8.81 -5.26 18.66
CA TRP A 169 -7.70 -6.17 18.87
C TRP A 169 -7.45 -6.40 20.36
N ASN A 170 -7.29 -7.67 20.73
CA ASN A 170 -7.01 -8.11 22.10
C ASN A 170 -5.49 -8.18 22.38
N ASP A 171 -5.10 -8.66 23.56
CA ASP A 171 -3.68 -8.77 23.93
C ASP A 171 -2.89 -9.77 23.07
N ALA A 172 -3.51 -10.87 22.65
CA ALA A 172 -2.86 -11.84 21.77
C ALA A 172 -2.61 -11.24 20.38
N ASP A 173 -3.55 -10.47 19.84
CA ASP A 173 -3.39 -9.74 18.58
C ASP A 173 -2.23 -8.73 18.67
N GLN A 174 -2.14 -8.01 19.78
CA GLN A 174 -1.05 -7.05 20.03
C GLN A 174 0.31 -7.73 20.13
N GLU A 175 0.41 -8.86 20.85
CA GLU A 175 1.65 -9.62 20.93
C GLU A 175 2.08 -10.14 19.56
N HIS A 176 1.11 -10.63 18.77
CA HIS A 176 1.34 -11.09 17.42
C HIS A 176 1.82 -9.96 16.50
N ALA A 177 1.13 -8.81 16.51
CA ALA A 177 1.48 -7.63 15.72
C ALA A 177 2.87 -7.09 16.07
N LYS A 178 3.22 -7.02 17.35
CA LYS A 178 4.58 -6.59 17.80
C LYS A 178 5.68 -7.46 17.20
N LYS A 179 5.48 -8.78 17.11
CA LYS A 179 6.44 -9.71 16.51
C LYS A 179 6.58 -9.47 15.00
N LEU A 180 5.47 -9.27 14.29
CA LEU A 180 5.48 -9.05 12.84
C LEU A 180 6.04 -7.67 12.46
N PHE A 181 5.74 -6.63 13.26
CA PHE A 181 6.15 -5.26 12.98
C PHE A 181 7.53 -4.88 13.54
N ALA A 182 8.21 -5.78 14.25
CA ALA A 182 9.54 -5.52 14.82
C ALA A 182 10.60 -5.11 13.78
N LYS A 183 10.40 -5.43 12.49
CA LYS A 183 11.27 -5.01 11.37
C LYS A 183 10.97 -3.59 10.85
N TRP A 184 9.89 -2.98 11.31
CA TRP A 184 9.33 -1.71 10.82
C TRP A 184 9.07 -0.76 12.00
N ASN A 185 10.01 -0.69 12.94
CA ASN A 185 9.91 0.19 14.11
C ASN A 185 9.71 1.65 13.67
N GLY A 186 8.87 2.40 14.38
CA GLY A 186 8.54 3.79 14.04
C GLY A 186 7.41 3.95 13.01
N PHE A 187 7.11 2.95 12.18
CA PHE A 187 6.02 3.02 11.19
C PHE A 187 4.67 2.53 11.72
N HIS A 188 4.69 1.57 12.64
CA HIS A 188 3.47 0.95 13.16
C HIS A 188 3.20 1.29 14.63
N ASP A 189 3.99 2.18 15.23
CA ASP A 189 3.91 2.53 16.66
C ASP A 189 2.52 3.09 17.03
N ASP A 190 1.94 3.93 16.16
CA ASP A 190 0.58 4.44 16.34
C ASP A 190 -0.45 3.31 16.30
N ALA A 191 -0.28 2.31 15.43
CA ALA A 191 -1.17 1.15 15.37
C ALA A 191 -0.99 0.25 16.62
N LEU A 192 0.27 0.00 17.03
CA LEU A 192 0.63 -0.84 18.18
C LEU A 192 0.27 -0.24 19.54
N SER A 193 0.11 1.09 19.61
CA SER A 193 -0.34 1.78 20.82
C SER A 193 -1.87 1.81 20.96
N ASN A 194 -2.61 1.39 19.94
CA ASN A 194 -4.07 1.36 19.93
C ASN A 194 -4.61 -0.08 19.87
N ARG A 195 -5.79 -0.29 20.45
CA ARG A 195 -6.50 -1.59 20.44
C ARG A 195 -7.71 -1.60 19.51
N GLU A 196 -7.96 -0.50 18.82
CA GLU A 196 -9.08 -0.38 17.92
C GLU A 196 -8.79 0.63 16.80
N LEU A 197 -9.33 0.36 15.61
CA LEU A 197 -9.47 1.34 14.55
C LEU A 197 -10.79 2.10 14.77
N LYS A 198 -10.73 3.14 15.61
CA LYS A 198 -11.88 3.99 15.90
C LYS A 198 -11.95 5.20 14.97
N GLY A 199 -13.17 5.64 14.70
CA GLY A 199 -13.41 6.87 13.94
C GLY A 199 -12.79 8.07 14.64
N ARG A 200 -12.30 9.04 13.87
CA ARG A 200 -11.76 10.29 14.40
C ARG A 200 -12.84 11.03 15.21
N THR A 201 -12.48 11.52 16.40
CA THR A 201 -13.38 12.32 17.25
C THR A 201 -13.49 13.78 16.79
N HIS A 202 -12.57 14.21 15.92
CA HIS A 202 -12.55 15.54 15.35
C HIS A 202 -12.24 15.43 13.87
N ALA A 203 -12.93 16.25 13.06
CA ALA A 203 -12.64 16.38 11.65
C ALA A 203 -11.17 16.75 11.44
N GLN A 204 -10.59 16.25 10.35
CA GLN A 204 -9.23 16.60 9.97
C GLN A 204 -9.14 18.11 9.77
N LYS A 205 -8.19 18.76 10.46
CA LYS A 205 -7.97 20.20 10.27
C LYS A 205 -7.45 20.46 8.86
N THR A 206 -8.19 21.26 8.10
CA THR A 206 -7.73 21.82 6.82
C THR A 206 -7.06 23.15 7.10
N LEU A 207 -5.73 23.15 7.13
CA LEU A 207 -4.95 24.38 7.25
C LEU A 207 -4.93 25.12 5.90
N THR A 208 -4.71 26.44 5.91
CA THR A 208 -4.41 27.16 4.67
C THR A 208 -3.01 26.80 4.19
N VAL A 209 -2.70 27.07 2.92
CA VAL A 209 -1.36 26.84 2.36
C VAL A 209 -0.30 27.62 3.13
N GLU A 210 -0.62 28.86 3.52
CA GLU A 210 0.26 29.74 4.27
C GLU A 210 0.54 29.19 5.67
N ALA A 211 -0.51 28.72 6.37
CA ALA A 211 -0.37 28.14 7.70
C ALA A 211 0.44 26.84 7.66
N GLU A 212 0.26 25.99 6.64
CA GLU A 212 1.11 24.81 6.44
C GLU A 212 2.56 25.16 6.18
N ASN A 213 2.81 26.12 5.30
CA ASN A 213 4.18 26.52 4.97
C ASN A 213 4.88 27.08 6.22
N GLN A 214 4.20 27.89 7.02
CA GLN A 214 4.74 28.38 8.30
C GLN A 214 5.03 27.24 9.27
N ASP A 215 4.12 26.28 9.42
CA ASP A 215 4.30 25.11 10.30
C ASP A 215 5.48 24.23 9.86
N TRP A 216 5.58 23.95 8.55
CA TRP A 216 6.65 23.11 8.00
C TRP A 216 8.01 23.81 8.03
N GLU A 217 8.07 25.12 7.78
CA GLU A 217 9.30 25.91 7.91
C GLU A 217 9.77 25.91 9.37
N ALA A 218 8.86 26.12 10.32
CA ALA A 218 9.19 26.08 11.75
C ALA A 218 9.68 24.70 12.21
N LYS A 219 9.14 23.61 11.65
CA LYS A 219 9.49 22.24 12.04
C LYS A 219 10.76 21.72 11.35
N TYR A 220 10.94 22.03 10.08
CA TYR A 220 11.91 21.34 9.22
C TYR A 220 12.92 22.28 8.57
N GLY A 221 12.76 23.60 8.72
CA GLY A 221 13.57 24.61 8.04
C GLY A 221 13.03 24.98 6.66
N LYS A 222 13.55 26.09 6.13
CA LYS A 222 13.04 26.74 4.92
C LYS A 222 13.25 25.91 3.66
N GLU A 223 14.42 25.27 3.53
CA GLU A 223 14.77 24.42 2.40
C GLU A 223 13.87 23.18 2.34
N ALA A 224 13.68 22.52 3.49
CA ALA A 224 12.80 21.37 3.61
C ALA A 224 11.35 21.73 3.29
N GLN A 225 10.86 22.84 3.84
CA GLN A 225 9.52 23.34 3.56
C GLN A 225 9.28 23.54 2.06
N LYS A 226 10.24 24.12 1.35
CA LYS A 226 10.14 24.35 -0.09
C LYS A 226 10.02 23.02 -0.85
N ILE A 227 10.88 22.04 -0.54
CA ILE A 227 10.85 20.70 -1.17
C ILE A 227 9.52 19.98 -0.88
N ILE A 228 9.05 20.04 0.37
CA ILE A 228 7.76 19.47 0.77
C ILE A 228 6.63 20.11 -0.03
N ARG A 229 6.59 21.45 -0.13
CA ARG A 229 5.56 22.16 -0.88
C ARG A 229 5.56 21.79 -2.35
N GLU A 230 6.71 21.84 -3.00
CA GLU A 230 6.86 21.45 -4.42
C GLU A 230 6.37 20.01 -4.65
N THR A 231 6.73 19.09 -3.75
CA THR A 231 6.29 17.68 -3.83
C THR A 231 4.78 17.53 -3.60
N VAL A 232 4.21 18.26 -2.63
CA VAL A 232 2.76 18.27 -2.38
C VAL A 232 2.02 18.73 -3.63
N ASP A 233 2.41 19.88 -4.18
CA ASP A 233 1.71 20.51 -5.29
C ASP A 233 1.81 19.67 -6.56
N ALA A 234 2.97 19.03 -6.81
CA ALA A 234 3.14 18.09 -7.91
C ALA A 234 2.23 16.86 -7.82
N ASN A 235 1.87 16.41 -6.61
CA ASN A 235 1.08 15.19 -6.40
C ASN A 235 -0.44 15.44 -6.23
N ILE A 236 -0.86 16.69 -6.00
CA ILE A 236 -2.29 17.03 -5.84
C ILE A 236 -3.14 16.63 -7.06
N PRO A 237 -2.75 16.94 -8.31
CA PRO A 237 -3.57 16.59 -9.48
C PRO A 237 -3.83 15.09 -9.60
N PHE A 238 -2.82 14.27 -9.37
CA PHE A 238 -2.94 12.81 -9.39
C PHE A 238 -3.84 12.28 -8.27
N TYR A 239 -3.70 12.84 -7.06
CA TYR A 239 -4.58 12.51 -5.95
C TYR A 239 -6.05 12.84 -6.25
N GLU A 240 -6.34 14.05 -6.73
CA GLU A 240 -7.72 14.45 -7.05
C GLU A 240 -8.31 13.61 -8.19
N TYR A 241 -7.49 13.18 -9.17
CA TYR A 241 -7.91 12.21 -10.18
C TYR A 241 -8.28 10.86 -9.56
N LEU A 242 -7.44 10.28 -8.69
CA LEU A 242 -7.73 9.00 -8.04
C LEU A 242 -8.95 9.08 -7.12
N LYS A 243 -9.13 10.23 -6.45
CA LYS A 243 -10.21 10.48 -5.50
C LYS A 243 -11.60 10.40 -6.13
N GLN A 244 -11.73 10.65 -7.43
CA GLN A 244 -13.01 10.49 -8.13
C GLN A 244 -13.52 9.03 -8.12
N TYR A 245 -12.61 8.06 -7.94
CA TYR A 245 -12.90 6.63 -7.91
C TYR A 245 -13.07 6.08 -6.48
N CYS A 246 -12.91 6.91 -5.45
CA CYS A 246 -13.02 6.47 -4.07
C CYS A 246 -14.41 5.92 -3.76
N ILE A 247 -14.45 4.75 -3.13
CA ILE A 247 -15.69 4.16 -2.63
C ILE A 247 -16.31 5.09 -1.58
N LYS A 248 -17.64 5.19 -1.61
CA LYS A 248 -18.43 6.01 -0.69
C LYS A 248 -19.18 5.12 0.29
N VAL A 249 -19.24 5.57 1.53
CA VAL A 249 -19.91 4.92 2.66
C VAL A 249 -20.75 5.92 3.44
#